data_AF-A0A975LZ98-F1
#
_entry.id   AF-A0A975LZ98-F1
#
_cell.length_a   1.000
_cell.length_b   1.000
_cell.length_c   1.000
_cell.angle_alpha   90.00
_cell.angle_beta   90.00
_cell.angle_gamma   90.00
#
_symmetry.space_group_name_H-M   'P 1'
#
loop_
_entity.id
_entity.type
_entity.pdbx_description
1 polymer ?
#
loop_
_entity_poly.entity_id
_entity_poly.type
_entity_poly.pdbx_seq_one_letter_code
_entity_poly.pdbx_strand_id
1 'polypeptide(L)'
;MKGFVVLLRGFNTGNLRMTKDALSNLVRRLGYDKFELISNTGNIVLFTDGNPSKILDEIIHELTVNFGQNMFGHIRSFDEMLLLEPHLKALVYDVQQYILFGDKETSKELYEVFELIDDDKEKLDMIGHDLYWTTPRGYTLKSFGRIALGDKKYKKLVTSRNITTIKKIIECIQHG
;
A
#
# COMPACT_ATOMS: atom_id res chain seq x y z
N MET A 1 7.06 -17.51 -13.79
CA MET A 1 7.11 -16.57 -12.63
C MET A 1 6.43 -15.27 -13.01
N LYS A 2 5.52 -14.81 -12.18
CA LYS A 2 4.84 -13.51 -12.28
C LYS A 2 5.36 -12.56 -11.20
N GLY A 3 5.33 -11.26 -11.48
CA GLY A 3 5.72 -10.23 -10.53
C GLY A 3 4.53 -9.73 -9.70
N PHE A 4 4.73 -9.64 -8.38
CA PHE A 4 3.76 -9.08 -7.44
C PHE A 4 4.40 -8.12 -6.45
N VAL A 5 3.59 -7.20 -5.93
CA VAL A 5 3.96 -6.27 -4.88
C VAL A 5 3.01 -6.45 -3.70
N VAL A 6 3.55 -6.83 -2.54
CA VAL A 6 2.82 -6.89 -1.27
C VAL A 6 3.06 -5.60 -0.49
N LEU A 7 1.96 -4.98 -0.04
CA LEU A 7 1.89 -3.66 0.57
C LEU A 7 1.30 -3.78 1.97
N LEU A 8 2.16 -3.90 2.98
CA LEU A 8 1.77 -4.15 4.37
C LEU A 8 1.30 -2.86 5.08
N ARG A 9 0.16 -2.91 5.75
CA ARG A 9 -0.30 -1.83 6.62
C ARG A 9 0.33 -1.94 8.00
N GLY A 10 0.67 -0.79 8.60
CA GLY A 10 1.08 -0.71 10.00
C GLY A 10 2.54 -1.12 10.26
N PHE A 11 3.30 -1.41 9.20
CA PHE A 11 4.70 -1.79 9.29
C PHE A 11 5.55 -0.68 9.91
N ASN A 12 6.28 -0.99 10.99
CA ASN A 12 7.08 -0.02 11.76
C ASN A 12 6.32 1.23 12.25
N THR A 13 5.02 1.10 12.49
CA THR A 13 4.19 2.15 13.11
C THR A 13 3.74 1.73 14.49
N GLY A 14 3.56 2.69 15.41
CA GLY A 14 3.21 2.40 16.80
C GLY A 14 4.29 1.57 17.50
N ASN A 15 3.90 0.44 18.11
CA ASN A 15 4.78 -0.43 18.89
C ASN A 15 5.45 -1.53 18.06
N LEU A 16 5.01 -1.77 16.82
CA LEU A 16 5.65 -2.76 15.96
C LEU A 16 7.02 -2.21 15.52
N ARG A 17 8.08 -2.98 15.79
CA ARG A 17 9.45 -2.72 15.32
C ARG A 17 9.96 -3.99 14.66
N MET A 18 10.10 -3.94 13.35
CA MET A 18 10.60 -5.04 12.54
C MET A 18 11.70 -4.54 11.62
N THR A 19 12.86 -5.19 11.73
CA THR A 19 14.00 -4.91 10.88
C THR A 19 13.75 -5.46 9.47
N LYS A 20 14.46 -4.91 8.48
CA LYS A 20 14.45 -5.48 7.13
C LYS A 20 14.93 -6.93 7.12
N ASP A 21 15.92 -7.27 7.95
CA ASP A 21 16.46 -8.63 8.03
C ASP A 21 15.44 -9.63 8.56
N ALA A 22 14.68 -9.23 9.59
CA ALA A 22 13.59 -10.06 10.11
C ALA A 22 12.51 -10.31 9.04
N LEU A 23 12.15 -9.27 8.26
CA LEU A 23 11.23 -9.41 7.13
C LEU A 23 11.79 -10.31 6.04
N SER A 24 13.04 -10.08 5.63
CA SER A 24 13.73 -10.84 4.61
C SER A 24 13.77 -12.33 4.97
N ASN A 25 14.15 -12.65 6.22
CA ASN A 25 14.19 -14.02 6.70
C ASN A 25 12.82 -14.68 6.74
N LEU A 26 11.77 -13.94 7.12
CA LEU A 26 10.39 -14.46 7.09
C LEU A 26 9.95 -14.80 5.67
N VAL A 27 10.17 -13.88 4.72
CA VAL A 27 9.81 -14.06 3.31
C VAL A 27 10.56 -15.26 2.71
N ARG A 28 11.85 -15.44 3.03
CA ARG A 28 12.63 -16.62 2.61
C ARG A 28 12.13 -17.92 3.21
N ARG A 29 11.75 -17.95 4.49
CA ARG A 29 11.20 -19.15 5.15
C ARG A 29 9.89 -19.61 4.52
N LEU A 30 9.12 -18.68 3.98
CA LEU A 30 7.92 -18.97 3.19
C LEU A 30 8.21 -19.52 1.78
N GLY A 31 9.49 -19.62 1.39
CA GLY A 31 9.91 -20.15 0.09
C GLY A 31 9.99 -19.10 -1.03
N TYR A 32 9.89 -17.81 -0.69
CA TYR A 32 10.06 -16.73 -1.65
C TYR A 32 11.52 -16.29 -1.70
N ASP A 33 12.27 -16.77 -2.69
CA ASP A 33 13.72 -16.49 -2.82
C ASP A 33 14.06 -15.27 -3.68
N LYS A 34 13.17 -14.92 -4.62
CA LYS A 34 13.34 -13.78 -5.54
C LYS A 34 12.44 -12.64 -5.10
N PHE A 35 12.97 -11.76 -4.26
CA PHE A 35 12.26 -10.57 -3.79
C PHE A 35 13.20 -9.42 -3.44
N GLU A 36 12.61 -8.23 -3.40
CA GLU A 36 13.23 -6.94 -3.05
C GLU A 36 12.37 -6.24 -1.98
N LEU A 37 13.01 -5.64 -0.98
CA LEU A 37 12.32 -4.91 0.10
C LEU A 37 12.47 -3.40 -0.08
N ILE A 38 11.39 -2.74 -0.50
CA ILE A 38 11.39 -1.30 -0.76
C ILE A 38 11.06 -0.52 0.52
N SER A 39 12.05 0.22 1.00
CA SER A 39 12.00 1.05 2.24
C SER A 39 11.70 0.26 3.53
N ASN A 40 11.62 0.95 4.67
CA ASN A 40 11.24 0.36 5.96
C ASN A 40 9.73 0.40 6.21
N THR A 41 8.91 0.48 5.15
CA THR A 41 7.44 0.65 5.25
C THR A 41 6.66 -0.60 4.80
N GLY A 42 7.32 -1.75 4.67
CA GLY A 42 6.65 -3.03 4.44
C GLY A 42 6.15 -3.19 3.02
N ASN A 43 7.03 -2.99 2.04
CA ASN A 43 6.74 -3.25 0.63
C ASN A 43 7.69 -4.33 0.14
N ILE A 44 7.11 -5.39 -0.43
CA ILE A 44 7.83 -6.57 -0.88
C ILE A 44 7.52 -6.72 -2.36
N VAL A 45 8.52 -6.57 -3.21
CA VAL A 45 8.44 -6.86 -4.64
C VAL A 45 8.92 -8.29 -4.80
N LEU A 46 8.10 -9.19 -5.34
CA LEU A 46 8.39 -10.63 -5.37
C LEU A 46 8.07 -11.24 -6.73
N PHE A 47 8.83 -12.27 -7.09
CA PHE A 47 8.62 -13.07 -8.29
C PHE A 47 8.27 -14.50 -7.88
N THR A 48 7.12 -15.00 -8.31
CA THR A 48 6.65 -16.35 -7.96
C THR A 48 5.59 -16.84 -8.95
N ASP A 49 5.33 -18.14 -8.97
CA ASP A 49 4.19 -18.76 -9.68
C ASP A 49 2.98 -19.00 -8.77
N GLY A 50 3.06 -18.54 -7.51
CA GLY A 50 1.99 -18.63 -6.52
C GLY A 50 0.73 -17.83 -6.87
N ASN A 51 -0.36 -18.17 -6.19
CA ASN A 51 -1.62 -17.41 -6.28
C ASN A 51 -1.52 -16.13 -5.42
N PRO A 52 -1.90 -14.94 -5.94
CA PRO A 52 -1.79 -13.67 -5.21
C PRO A 52 -2.44 -13.65 -3.83
N SER A 53 -3.67 -14.17 -3.72
CA SER A 53 -4.38 -14.22 -2.45
C SER A 53 -3.63 -15.08 -1.44
N LYS A 54 -3.18 -16.27 -1.87
CA LYS A 54 -2.40 -17.16 -1.00
C LYS A 54 -1.09 -16.55 -0.53
N ILE A 55 -0.37 -15.87 -1.43
CA ILE A 55 0.88 -15.17 -1.10
C ILE A 55 0.63 -14.12 -0.01
N LEU A 56 -0.41 -13.30 -0.18
CA LEU A 56 -0.76 -12.28 0.80
C LEU A 56 -1.16 -12.91 2.13
N ASP A 57 -2.02 -13.94 2.11
CA ASP A 57 -2.51 -14.63 3.30
C ASP A 57 -1.37 -15.28 4.10
N GLU A 58 -0.44 -15.96 3.43
CA GLU A 58 0.74 -16.57 4.06
C GLU A 58 1.64 -15.54 4.75
N ILE A 59 1.97 -14.45 4.04
CA ILE A 59 2.81 -13.38 4.58
C ILE A 59 2.12 -12.71 5.77
N ILE A 60 0.82 -12.40 5.66
CA ILE A 60 0.06 -11.77 6.75
C ILE A 60 -0.05 -12.71 7.95
N HIS A 61 -0.34 -13.99 7.73
CA HIS A 61 -0.43 -14.99 8.78
C HIS A 61 0.87 -15.10 9.57
N GLU A 62 2.00 -15.30 8.87
CA GLU A 62 3.30 -15.41 9.52
C GLU A 62 3.68 -14.14 10.28
N LEU A 63 3.39 -12.96 9.71
CA LEU A 63 3.63 -11.71 10.42
C LEU A 63 2.74 -11.58 11.66
N THR A 64 1.49 -12.02 11.61
CA THR A 64 0.61 -11.95 12.78
C THR A 64 1.04 -12.94 13.87
N VAL A 65 1.43 -14.16 13.52
CA VAL A 65 1.92 -15.18 14.47
C VAL A 65 3.23 -14.74 15.12
N ASN A 66 4.22 -14.31 14.32
CA ASN A 66 5.54 -13.97 14.85
C ASN A 66 5.57 -12.67 15.67
N PHE A 67 4.62 -11.75 15.45
CA PHE A 67 4.64 -10.43 16.08
C PHE A 67 3.46 -10.14 17.02
N GLY A 68 2.52 -11.08 17.18
CA GLY A 68 1.40 -10.96 18.13
C GLY A 68 0.44 -9.80 17.82
N GLN A 69 0.46 -9.28 16.59
CA GLN A 69 -0.34 -8.16 16.13
C GLN A 69 -1.04 -8.53 14.82
N ASN A 70 -2.33 -8.20 14.71
CA ASN A 70 -3.06 -8.35 13.45
C ASN A 70 -2.45 -7.44 12.38
N MET A 71 -1.98 -8.07 11.31
CA MET A 71 -1.42 -7.40 10.14
C MET A 71 -2.45 -7.40 9.01
N PHE A 72 -2.35 -6.38 8.17
CA PHE A 72 -3.21 -6.22 6.99
C PHE A 72 -2.34 -5.77 5.83
N GLY A 73 -2.82 -5.94 4.62
CA GLY A 73 -2.09 -5.49 3.44
C GLY A 73 -2.87 -5.75 2.17
N HIS A 74 -2.25 -5.36 1.06
CA HIS A 74 -2.76 -5.60 -0.28
C HIS A 74 -1.68 -6.21 -1.15
N ILE A 75 -2.09 -6.92 -2.19
CA ILE A 75 -1.20 -7.43 -3.21
C ILE A 75 -1.64 -6.90 -4.58
N ARG A 76 -0.69 -6.51 -5.41
CA ARG A 76 -0.90 -6.09 -6.80
C ARG A 76 0.06 -6.84 -7.71
N SER A 77 -0.39 -7.19 -8.89
CA SER A 77 0.50 -7.60 -9.98
C SER A 77 1.36 -6.42 -10.45
N PHE A 78 2.46 -6.72 -11.14
CA PHE A 78 3.28 -5.67 -11.75
C PHE A 78 2.47 -4.85 -12.76
N ASP A 79 1.59 -5.48 -13.55
CA ASP A 79 0.73 -4.77 -14.50
C ASP A 79 -0.16 -3.74 -13.80
N GLU A 80 -0.81 -4.13 -12.70
CA GLU A 80 -1.61 -3.20 -11.87
C GLU A 80 -0.77 -2.07 -11.29
N MET A 81 0.47 -2.35 -10.87
CA MET A 81 1.37 -1.31 -10.37
C MET A 81 1.83 -0.35 -11.48
N LEU A 82 2.08 -0.85 -12.68
CA LEU A 82 2.49 -0.04 -13.84
C LEU A 82 1.34 0.85 -14.36
N LEU A 83 0.08 0.44 -14.18
CA LEU A 83 -1.07 1.32 -14.44
C LEU A 83 -1.07 2.60 -13.60
N LEU A 84 -0.37 2.63 -12.47
CA LEU A 84 -0.24 3.82 -11.63
C LEU A 84 0.73 4.86 -12.22
N GLU A 85 1.69 4.43 -13.04
CA GLU A 85 2.82 5.25 -13.54
C GLU A 85 2.36 6.57 -14.19
N PRO A 86 1.36 6.60 -15.09
CA PRO A 86 0.89 7.84 -15.71
C PRO A 86 0.33 8.86 -14.70
N HIS A 87 -0.11 8.39 -13.54
CA HIS A 87 -0.70 9.20 -12.48
C HIS A 87 0.33 9.69 -11.44
N LEU A 88 1.59 9.22 -11.52
CA LEU A 88 2.67 9.65 -10.63
C LEU A 88 3.21 11.02 -11.00
N LYS A 89 2.32 12.03 -10.91
CA LYS A 89 2.58 13.45 -11.20
C LYS A 89 3.86 13.94 -10.51
N ALA A 90 4.40 15.04 -11.03
CA ALA A 90 5.49 15.75 -10.39
C ALA A 90 5.13 16.07 -8.94
N LEU A 91 6.14 16.03 -8.06
CA LEU A 91 5.96 16.43 -6.67
C LEU A 91 5.60 17.91 -6.64
N VAL A 92 4.47 18.24 -6.03
CA VAL A 92 4.03 19.63 -5.88
C VAL A 92 4.41 20.12 -4.49
N TYR A 93 4.98 21.33 -4.42
CA TYR A 93 5.32 21.94 -3.13
C TYR A 93 4.08 22.03 -2.24
N ASP A 94 4.25 21.69 -0.97
CA ASP A 94 3.20 21.69 0.05
C ASP A 94 1.99 20.77 -0.19
N VAL A 95 2.06 19.86 -1.17
CA VAL A 95 1.05 18.84 -1.41
C VAL A 95 1.60 17.46 -1.08
N GLN A 96 0.81 16.67 -0.36
CA GLN A 96 1.07 15.26 -0.13
C GLN A 96 0.24 14.42 -1.10
N GLN A 97 0.89 13.46 -1.75
CA GLN A 97 0.29 12.60 -2.76
C GLN A 97 0.41 11.16 -2.29
N TYR A 98 -0.70 10.43 -2.36
CA TYR A 98 -0.80 9.05 -1.90
C TYR A 98 -1.49 8.17 -2.94
N ILE A 99 -1.13 6.89 -2.95
CA ILE A 99 -1.98 5.82 -3.45
C ILE A 99 -2.61 5.13 -2.24
N LEU A 100 -3.93 4.94 -2.28
CA LEU A 100 -4.68 4.14 -1.33
C LEU A 100 -5.05 2.82 -2.00
N PHE A 101 -4.47 1.74 -1.50
CA PHE A 101 -4.76 0.39 -1.94
C PHE A 101 -5.94 -0.18 -1.17
N GLY A 102 -6.94 -0.68 -1.88
CA GLY A 102 -8.17 -1.29 -1.34
C GLY A 102 -8.66 -2.42 -2.24
N ASP A 103 -9.66 -3.18 -1.80
CA ASP A 103 -10.45 -3.94 -2.77
C ASP A 103 -11.38 -3.01 -3.57
N LYS A 104 -11.98 -3.53 -4.64
CA LYS A 104 -12.79 -2.72 -5.57
C LYS A 104 -13.96 -2.05 -4.86
N GLU A 105 -14.64 -2.80 -3.99
CA GLU A 105 -15.82 -2.37 -3.25
C GLU A 105 -15.47 -1.27 -2.25
N THR A 106 -14.38 -1.44 -1.49
CA THR A 106 -13.86 -0.45 -0.53
C THR A 106 -13.42 0.83 -1.23
N SER A 107 -12.68 0.72 -2.34
CA SER A 107 -12.23 1.89 -3.10
C SER A 107 -13.41 2.66 -3.69
N LYS A 108 -14.41 1.97 -4.22
CA LYS A 108 -15.63 2.59 -4.73
C LYS A 108 -16.40 3.30 -3.61
N GLU A 109 -16.61 2.63 -2.48
CA GLU A 109 -17.28 3.23 -1.32
C GLU A 109 -16.53 4.48 -0.82
N LEU A 110 -15.21 4.43 -0.72
CA LEU A 110 -14.42 5.59 -0.30
C LEU A 110 -14.46 6.74 -1.30
N TYR A 111 -14.54 6.44 -2.60
CA TYR A 111 -14.75 7.45 -3.62
C TYR A 111 -16.11 8.14 -3.44
N GLU A 112 -17.19 7.37 -3.23
CA GLU A 112 -18.52 7.92 -2.95
C GLU A 112 -18.53 8.76 -1.66
N VAL A 113 -17.81 8.33 -0.62
CA VAL A 113 -17.63 9.12 0.61
C VAL A 113 -16.92 10.43 0.33
N PHE A 114 -15.88 10.42 -0.49
CA PHE A 114 -15.12 11.62 -0.85
C PHE A 114 -15.99 12.67 -1.56
N GLU A 115 -16.86 12.23 -2.49
CA GLU A 115 -17.78 13.13 -3.21
C GLU A 115 -18.80 13.83 -2.29
N LEU A 116 -19.03 13.31 -1.08
CA LEU A 116 -19.91 13.92 -0.08
C LEU A 116 -19.18 14.90 0.84
N ILE A 117 -17.85 15.00 0.75
CA ILE A 117 -17.04 15.91 1.55
C ILE A 117 -16.96 17.27 0.85
N ASP A 118 -17.43 18.31 1.53
CA ASP A 118 -17.29 19.70 1.07
C ASP A 118 -15.88 20.23 1.44
N ASP A 119 -14.85 19.75 0.74
CA ASP A 119 -13.47 20.23 0.89
C ASP A 119 -12.71 20.28 -0.44
N ASP A 120 -12.52 21.50 -0.93
CA ASP A 120 -11.88 21.83 -2.21
C ASP A 120 -10.34 21.68 -2.22
N LYS A 121 -9.73 21.45 -1.05
CA LYS A 121 -8.27 21.33 -0.91
C LYS A 121 -7.75 19.95 -1.28
N GLU A 122 -8.62 18.94 -1.25
CA GLU A 122 -8.26 17.56 -1.52
C GLU A 122 -8.73 17.16 -2.93
N LYS A 123 -8.07 16.18 -3.53
CA LYS A 123 -8.52 15.59 -4.80
C LYS A 123 -8.36 14.08 -4.73
N LEU A 124 -9.32 13.37 -5.33
CA LEU A 124 -9.33 11.92 -5.39
C LEU A 124 -9.63 11.48 -6.81
N ASP A 125 -8.73 10.68 -7.37
CA ASP A 125 -8.90 10.03 -8.68
C ASP A 125 -8.91 8.51 -8.48
N MET A 126 -9.78 7.79 -9.20
CA MET A 126 -9.79 6.33 -9.19
C MET A 126 -8.88 5.79 -10.30
N ILE A 127 -8.03 4.83 -9.97
CA ILE A 127 -7.09 4.18 -10.90
C ILE A 127 -7.23 2.66 -10.75
N GLY A 128 -7.95 2.04 -11.68
CA GLY A 128 -8.28 0.62 -11.56
C GLY A 128 -9.07 0.34 -10.27
N HIS A 129 -8.43 -0.35 -9.32
CA HIS A 129 -8.98 -0.69 -8.00
C HIS A 129 -8.46 0.20 -6.87
N ASP A 130 -7.56 1.14 -7.18
CA ASP A 130 -6.86 1.98 -6.20
C ASP A 130 -7.29 3.44 -6.33
N LEU A 131 -6.97 4.25 -5.32
CA LEU A 131 -7.27 5.67 -5.30
C LEU A 131 -5.99 6.49 -5.25
N TYR A 132 -5.86 7.45 -6.17
CA TYR A 132 -4.85 8.49 -6.09
C TYR A 132 -5.42 9.69 -5.37
N TRP A 133 -4.82 10.03 -4.23
CA TRP A 133 -5.31 11.08 -3.35
C TRP A 133 -4.25 12.15 -3.14
N THR A 134 -4.66 13.41 -3.27
CA THR A 134 -3.83 14.58 -2.96
C THR A 134 -4.46 15.42 -1.87
N THR A 135 -3.63 15.90 -0.94
CA THR A 135 -4.06 16.71 0.21
C THR A 135 -2.93 17.68 0.60
N PRO A 136 -3.22 18.87 1.15
CA PRO A 136 -2.17 19.77 1.62
C PRO A 136 -1.31 19.14 2.72
N ARG A 137 -0.06 19.59 2.87
CA ARG A 137 0.83 19.14 3.93
C ARG A 137 0.22 19.39 5.31
N GLY A 138 0.21 18.35 6.15
CA GLY A 138 -0.36 18.43 7.50
C GLY A 138 -1.89 18.42 7.53
N TYR A 139 -2.54 18.14 6.39
CA TYR A 139 -3.99 18.06 6.24
C TYR A 139 -4.51 16.61 6.17
N THR A 140 -3.62 15.62 6.06
CA THR A 140 -3.95 14.19 5.88
C THR A 140 -5.02 13.63 6.81
N LEU A 141 -5.08 14.05 8.08
CA LEU A 141 -6.06 13.53 9.04
C LEU A 141 -7.15 14.54 9.42
N LYS A 142 -7.30 15.62 8.64
CA LYS A 142 -8.27 16.69 8.92
C LYS A 142 -9.61 16.48 8.21
N SER A 143 -9.61 15.82 7.05
CA SER A 143 -10.80 15.59 6.22
C SER A 143 -10.90 14.13 5.75
N PHE A 144 -10.80 13.85 4.45
CA PHE A 144 -11.01 12.51 3.88
C PHE A 144 -10.13 11.44 4.53
N GLY A 145 -8.84 11.73 4.72
CA GLY A 145 -7.92 10.76 5.31
C GLY A 145 -8.22 10.41 6.77
N ARG A 146 -8.97 11.24 7.50
CA ARG A 146 -9.50 10.85 8.83
C ARG A 146 -10.45 9.66 8.72
N ILE A 147 -11.25 9.61 7.66
CA ILE A 147 -12.19 8.52 7.39
C ILE A 147 -11.41 7.34 6.80
N ALA A 148 -10.76 7.53 5.64
CA ALA A 148 -10.10 6.46 4.89
C ALA A 148 -8.99 5.75 5.68
N LEU A 149 -8.25 6.48 6.52
CA LEU A 149 -7.11 5.94 7.27
C LEU A 149 -7.38 5.79 8.76
N GLY A 150 -8.25 6.60 9.35
CA GLY A 150 -8.50 6.66 10.79
C GLY A 150 -9.69 5.83 11.27
N ASP A 151 -10.75 5.71 10.46
CA ASP A 151 -11.96 5.01 10.86
C ASP A 151 -11.71 3.50 11.01
N LYS A 152 -12.24 2.91 12.09
CA LYS A 152 -12.16 1.47 12.36
C LYS A 152 -12.69 0.63 11.20
N LYS A 153 -13.68 1.13 10.47
CA LYS A 153 -14.25 0.45 9.29
C LYS A 153 -13.19 0.25 8.20
N TYR A 154 -12.50 1.31 7.79
CA TYR A 154 -11.54 1.26 6.68
C TYR A 154 -10.11 0.94 7.12
N LYS A 155 -9.83 1.00 8.42
CA LYS A 155 -8.48 0.80 8.99
C LYS A 155 -7.86 -0.56 8.65
N LYS A 156 -8.66 -1.58 8.37
CA LYS A 156 -8.13 -2.90 7.97
C LYS A 156 -8.18 -3.13 6.46
N LEU A 157 -8.94 -2.30 5.74
CA LEU A 157 -9.29 -2.49 4.34
C LEU A 157 -8.45 -1.64 3.39
N VAL A 158 -7.80 -0.59 3.89
CA VAL A 158 -7.00 0.32 3.05
C VAL A 158 -5.53 0.29 3.44
N THR A 159 -4.60 0.35 2.48
CA THR A 159 -3.19 0.63 2.77
C THR A 159 -2.78 1.90 2.02
N SER A 160 -2.33 2.93 2.73
CA SER A 160 -1.80 4.13 2.06
C SER A 160 -0.29 4.04 1.83
N ARG A 161 0.15 4.61 0.71
CA ARG A 161 1.56 4.81 0.36
C ARG A 161 1.78 6.16 -0.27
N ASN A 162 2.85 6.84 0.14
CA ASN A 162 3.28 8.05 -0.52
C ASN A 162 3.76 7.72 -1.95
N ILE A 163 3.50 8.61 -2.92
CA ILE A 163 3.92 8.37 -4.30
C ILE A 163 5.43 8.20 -4.47
N THR A 164 6.26 8.77 -3.59
CA THR A 164 7.72 8.55 -3.62
C THR A 164 8.07 7.10 -3.36
N THR A 165 7.30 6.40 -2.52
CA THR A 165 7.43 4.95 -2.34
C THR A 165 6.99 4.20 -3.58
N ILE A 166 5.88 4.63 -4.20
CA ILE A 166 5.37 4.00 -5.43
C ILE A 166 6.37 4.14 -6.58
N LYS A 167 6.98 5.32 -6.76
CA LYS A 167 8.04 5.56 -7.75
C LYS A 167 9.20 4.56 -7.57
N LYS A 168 9.68 4.37 -6.34
CA LYS A 168 10.75 3.38 -6.05
C LYS A 168 10.33 1.93 -6.34
N ILE A 169 9.06 1.59 -6.11
CA ILE A 169 8.54 0.26 -6.45
C ILE A 169 8.51 0.07 -7.97
N ILE A 170 8.02 1.07 -8.71
CA ILE A 170 7.98 1.02 -10.19
C ILE A 170 9.39 0.96 -10.77
N GLU A 171 10.33 1.77 -10.26
CA GLU A 171 11.75 1.70 -10.64
C GLU A 171 12.32 0.28 -10.41
N CYS A 172 12.01 -0.33 -9.26
CA CYS A 172 12.42 -1.71 -8.97
C CYS A 172 11.79 -2.73 -9.94
N ILE A 173 10.52 -2.54 -10.36
CA ILE A 173 9.84 -3.39 -11.33
C ILE A 173 10.47 -3.25 -12.73
N GLN A 174 10.83 -2.04 -13.14
CA GLN A 174 11.35 -1.76 -14.47
C GLN A 174 12.83 -2.16 -14.63
N HIS A 175 13.58 -2.26 -13.53
CA HIS A 175 15.02 -2.53 -13.54
C HIS A 175 15.43 -3.88 -12.93
N GLY A 176 14.48 -4.65 -12.39
CA GLY A 176 14.70 -5.98 -11.78
C GLY A 176 14.19 -7.13 -12.63
#